data_AF-A0A2C2UX97-F1
#
_entry.id   AF-A0A2C2UX97-F1
#
_cell.length_a   1.000
_cell.length_b   1.000
_cell.length_c   1.000
_cell.angle_alpha   90.00
_cell.angle_beta   90.00
_cell.angle_gamma   90.00
#
_symmetry.space_group_name_H-M   'P 1'
#
loop_
_entity.id
_entity.type
_entity.pdbx_description
1 polymer ?
#
loop_
_entity_poly.entity_id
_entity_poly.type
_entity_poly.pdbx_seq_one_letter_code
_entity_poly.pdbx_strand_id
1 'polypeptide(L)'
;MISFFRKQFLEDRIKPILFLQLILVICVIIVYLHTFNRIDYFYSGILNIIVGVIFLLNGIEIYILKKSGYFLWLILSLLFL
;
A
#
# COMPACT_ATOMS: atom_id res chain seq x y z
N MET A 1 18.92 -11.18 -2.09
CA MET A 1 17.78 -10.34 -1.62
C MET A 1 17.12 -9.55 -2.74
N ILE A 2 17.82 -8.68 -3.47
CA ILE A 2 17.21 -7.81 -4.51
C ILE A 2 16.51 -8.58 -5.65
N SER A 3 17.06 -9.73 -6.08
CA SER A 3 16.44 -10.55 -7.13
C SER A 3 15.10 -11.16 -6.71
N PHE A 4 14.94 -11.46 -5.42
CA PHE A 4 13.70 -12.01 -4.86
C PHE A 4 12.61 -10.93 -4.83
N PHE A 5 12.95 -9.71 -4.36
CA PHE A 5 12.05 -8.56 -4.40
C PHE A 5 11.63 -8.21 -5.82
N ARG A 6 12.54 -8.24 -6.80
CA ARG A 6 12.24 -7.86 -8.19
C ARG A 6 11.25 -8.81 -8.87
N LYS A 7 11.44 -10.13 -8.75
CA LYS A 7 10.44 -11.10 -9.26
C LYS A 7 9.09 -10.92 -8.57
N GLN A 8 9.11 -10.69 -7.28
CA GLN A 8 7.91 -10.65 -6.46
C GLN A 8 7.11 -9.34 -6.58
N PHE A 9 7.76 -8.21 -6.91
CA PHE A 9 7.11 -6.91 -7.14
C PHE A 9 6.74 -6.62 -8.59
N LEU A 10 7.31 -7.33 -9.58
CA LEU A 10 7.06 -7.04 -11.00
C LEU A 10 6.48 -8.22 -11.78
N GLU A 11 6.84 -9.46 -11.46
CA GLU A 11 6.42 -10.63 -12.24
C GLU A 11 5.16 -11.29 -11.66
N ASP A 12 5.00 -11.29 -10.33
CA ASP A 12 3.88 -11.95 -9.64
C ASP A 12 2.71 -11.02 -9.30
N ARG A 13 2.78 -9.73 -9.65
CA ARG A 13 1.74 -8.75 -9.29
C ARG A 13 0.64 -8.71 -10.34
N ILE A 14 -0.58 -8.47 -9.86
CA ILE A 14 -1.73 -8.18 -10.73
C ILE A 14 -1.54 -6.74 -11.23
N LYS A 15 -1.07 -6.59 -12.48
CA LYS A 15 -0.78 -5.31 -13.14
C LYS A 15 -1.80 -4.17 -12.86
N PRO A 16 -3.13 -4.40 -12.92
CA PRO A 16 -4.09 -3.34 -12.62
C PRO A 16 -4.11 -2.91 -11.15
N ILE A 17 -3.88 -3.84 -10.20
CA ILE A 17 -3.79 -3.50 -8.77
C ILE A 17 -2.52 -2.68 -8.51
N LEU A 18 -1.41 -3.07 -9.12
CA LEU A 18 -0.14 -2.34 -9.00
C LEU A 18 -0.24 -0.91 -9.56
N PHE A 19 -0.93 -0.74 -10.68
CA PHE A 19 -1.19 0.59 -11.26
C PHE A 19 -2.03 1.47 -10.32
N LEU A 20 -3.06 0.89 -9.70
CA LEU A 20 -3.92 1.60 -8.75
C LEU A 20 -3.17 1.98 -7.46
N GLN A 21 -2.30 1.09 -6.97
CA GLN A 21 -1.40 1.38 -5.84
C GLN A 21 -0.42 2.51 -6.18
N LEU A 22 0.13 2.55 -7.40
CA LEU A 22 1.04 3.62 -7.83
C LEU A 22 0.35 4.99 -7.80
N ILE A 23 -0.89 5.08 -8.30
CA ILE A 23 -1.69 6.31 -8.26
C ILE A 23 -1.93 6.76 -6.81
N LEU A 24 -2.30 5.82 -5.93
CA LEU A 24 -2.53 6.12 -4.52
C LEU A 24 -1.24 6.61 -3.82
N VAL A 25 -0.08 6.04 -4.14
CA VAL A 25 1.21 6.51 -3.62
C VAL A 25 1.51 7.94 -4.09
N ILE A 26 1.22 8.28 -5.35
CA ILE A 26 1.36 9.66 -5.84
C ILE A 26 0.43 10.61 -5.06
N CYS A 27 -0.81 10.21 -4.80
CA CYS A 27 -1.74 11.00 -3.97
C CYS A 27 -1.21 11.19 -2.54
N VAL A 28 -0.64 10.15 -1.91
CA VAL A 28 0.01 10.25 -0.60
C VAL A 28 1.14 11.27 -0.62
N ILE A 29 2.00 11.25 -1.63
CA ILE A 29 3.14 12.18 -1.74
C ILE A 29 2.63 13.63 -1.85
N ILE A 30 1.60 13.87 -2.67
CA ILE A 30 1.02 15.21 -2.85
C ILE A 30 0.43 15.71 -1.52
N VAL A 31 -0.38 14.88 -0.85
CA VAL A 31 -1.00 15.23 0.43
C VAL A 31 0.05 15.43 1.52
N TYR A 32 1.09 14.59 1.55
CA TYR A 32 2.19 14.70 2.50
C TYR A 32 2.96 16.02 2.33
N LEU A 33 3.29 16.40 1.09
CA LEU A 33 3.92 17.69 0.79
C LEU A 33 3.06 18.87 1.23
N HIS A 34 1.74 18.76 1.10
CA HIS A 34 0.80 19.79 1.54
C HIS A 34 0.69 19.88 3.08
N THR A 35 0.77 18.74 3.76
CA THR A 35 0.69 18.62 5.23
C THR A 35 2.00 19.05 5.91
N PHE A 36 3.13 19.03 5.20
CA PHE A 36 4.45 19.33 5.77
C PHE A 36 4.56 20.75 6.37
N ASN A 37 3.76 21.69 5.87
CA ASN A 37 3.80 23.09 6.30
C ASN A 37 2.85 23.42 7.47
N ARG A 38 1.85 22.58 7.74
CA ARG A 38 0.91 22.72 8.87
C ARG A 38 0.42 21.35 9.29
N ILE A 39 0.60 21.01 10.57
CA ILE A 39 0.00 19.80 11.16
C ILE A 39 -1.51 19.96 11.11
N ASP A 40 -2.11 19.37 10.10
CA ASP A 40 -3.53 19.49 9.82
C ASP A 40 -4.14 18.09 9.91
N TYR A 41 -4.89 17.87 11.00
CA TYR A 41 -5.46 16.57 11.37
C TYR A 41 -6.37 16.00 10.30
N PHE A 42 -6.96 16.88 9.46
CA PHE A 42 -7.79 16.46 8.34
C PHE A 42 -6.98 15.73 7.26
N TYR A 43 -5.83 16.29 6.87
CA TYR A 43 -4.95 15.65 5.88
C TYR A 43 -4.25 14.42 6.44
N SER A 44 -3.95 14.40 7.74
CA SER A 44 -3.45 13.19 8.42
C SER A 44 -4.47 12.04 8.35
N GLY A 45 -5.76 12.33 8.57
CA GLY A 45 -6.83 11.34 8.39
C GLY A 45 -6.95 10.83 6.95
N ILE A 46 -6.83 11.73 5.97
CA ILE A 46 -6.81 11.36 4.54
C ILE A 46 -5.63 10.43 4.22
N LEU A 47 -4.44 10.72 4.75
CA LEU A 47 -3.27 9.86 4.59
C LEU A 47 -3.52 8.46 5.16
N ASN A 48 -4.05 8.35 6.38
CA ASN A 48 -4.35 7.06 7.00
C ASN A 48 -5.39 6.25 6.20
N ILE A 49 -6.41 6.92 5.65
CA ILE A 49 -7.39 6.27 4.77
C ILE A 49 -6.73 5.74 3.49
N ILE A 50 -5.90 6.55 2.82
CA ILE A 50 -5.23 6.13 1.59
C ILE A 50 -4.27 4.96 1.86
N VAL A 51 -3.52 5.01 2.96
CA VAL A 51 -2.64 3.93 3.39
C VAL A 51 -3.46 2.65 3.66
N GLY A 52 -4.60 2.76 4.34
CA GLY A 52 -5.52 1.64 4.56
C GLY A 52 -6.02 1.01 3.27
N VAL A 53 -6.38 1.81 2.26
CA VAL A 53 -6.80 1.33 0.93
C VAL A 53 -5.67 0.61 0.21
N ILE A 54 -4.43 1.13 0.26
CA ILE A 54 -3.25 0.46 -0.32
C ILE A 54 -3.05 -0.93 0.32
N PHE A 55 -3.19 -1.02 1.65
CA PHE A 55 -3.07 -2.29 2.36
C PHE A 55 -4.19 -3.27 2.01
N LEU A 56 -5.42 -2.80 1.89
CA LEU A 56 -6.57 -3.62 1.48
C LEU A 56 -6.35 -4.20 0.06
N LEU A 57 -5.88 -3.38 -0.88
CA LEU A 57 -5.52 -3.81 -2.23
C LEU A 57 -4.40 -4.86 -2.25
N ASN A 58 -3.37 -4.67 -1.41
CA ASN A 58 -2.29 -5.63 -1.26
C ASN A 58 -2.81 -6.96 -0.67
N GLY A 59 -3.75 -6.89 0.26
CA GLY A 59 -4.41 -8.05 0.84
C GLY A 59 -5.26 -8.85 -0.14
N ILE A 60 -6.07 -8.15 -0.95
CA ILE A 60 -6.85 -8.75 -2.04
C ILE A 60 -5.90 -9.45 -3.03
N GLU A 61 -4.79 -8.81 -3.38
CA GLU A 61 -3.79 -9.38 -4.28
C GLU A 61 -3.14 -10.65 -3.71
N ILE A 62 -2.74 -10.64 -2.44
CA ILE A 62 -2.19 -11.82 -1.74
C ILE A 62 -3.20 -12.97 -1.71
N TYR A 63 -4.48 -12.67 -1.49
CA TYR A 63 -5.58 -13.64 -1.49
C TYR A 63 -5.76 -14.27 -2.87
N ILE A 64 -5.83 -13.45 -3.94
CA ILE A 64 -5.99 -13.93 -5.32
C ILE A 64 -4.79 -14.81 -5.73
N LEU A 65 -3.57 -14.41 -5.37
CA LEU A 65 -2.36 -15.14 -5.70
C LEU A 65 -2.11 -16.37 -4.80
N LYS A 66 -3.01 -16.65 -3.84
CA LYS A 66 -2.90 -17.75 -2.85
C LYS A 66 -1.53 -17.82 -2.16
N LYS A 67 -0.90 -16.67 -1.92
CA LYS A 67 0.42 -16.61 -1.28
C LYS A 67 0.27 -16.83 0.23
N SER A 68 0.31 -18.09 0.66
CA SER A 68 0.02 -18.53 2.04
C SER A 68 0.92 -17.93 3.14
N GLY A 69 2.11 -17.42 2.79
CA GLY A 69 3.05 -16.83 3.75
C GLY A 69 2.81 -15.36 4.11
N TYR A 70 1.95 -14.64 3.38
CA TYR A 70 1.85 -13.17 3.47
C TYR A 70 0.59 -12.68 4.19
N PHE A 71 -0.26 -13.61 4.63
CA PHE A 71 -1.44 -13.29 5.45
C PHE A 71 -1.03 -12.69 6.81
N LEU A 72 0.08 -13.14 7.38
CA LEU A 72 0.68 -12.55 8.58
C LEU A 72 1.13 -11.09 8.37
N TRP A 73 1.66 -10.76 7.20
CA TRP A 73 2.04 -9.39 6.84
C TRP A 73 0.82 -8.47 6.72
N LEU A 74 -0.29 -8.99 6.17
CA LEU A 74 -1.57 -8.30 6.08
C LEU A 74 -2.11 -7.98 7.49
N ILE A 75 -2.11 -8.97 8.39
CA ILE A 75 -2.54 -8.81 9.78
C ILE A 75 -1.64 -7.81 10.53
N LEU A 76 -0.31 -7.93 10.41
CA LEU A 76 0.61 -6.96 11.04
C LEU A 76 0.38 -5.54 10.52
N SER A 77 0.12 -5.38 9.22
CA SER A 77 -0.12 -4.06 8.65
C SER A 77 -1.44 -3.43 9.09
N LEU A 78 -2.48 -4.24 9.32
CA LEU A 78 -3.76 -3.77 9.88
C LEU A 78 -3.65 -3.39 11.36
N LEU A 79 -2.74 -4.02 12.11
CA LEU A 79 -2.48 -3.71 13.53
C LEU A 79 -1.63 -2.44 13.72
N PHE A 80 -0.84 -2.06 12.72
CA PHE A 80 0.03 -0.88 12.74
C PHE A 80 -0.53 0.33 11.99
N LEU A 81 -1.74 0.21 11.43
CA LEU A 81 -2.54 1.32 10.88
C LEU A 81 -3.28 2.04 12.01
#